data_AF-A0A2U2P9P2-F1
#
_entry.id   AF-A0A2U2P9P2-F1
#
_cell.length_a   1.000
_cell.length_b   1.000
_cell.length_c   1.000
_cell.angle_alpha   90.00
_cell.angle_beta   90.00
_cell.angle_gamma   90.00
#
_symmetry.space_group_name_H-M   'P 1'
#
loop_
_entity.id
_entity.type
_entity.pdbx_description
1 polymer ?
#
loop_
_entity_poly.entity_id
_entity_poly.type
_entity_poly.pdbx_seq_one_letter_code
_entity_poly.pdbx_strand_id
1 'polypeptide(L)'
;MRVLRYYYYRLYSYFSNGDAIPFFSTFLVIMVFACFNLVTLIDIVFSLIFRYTVVLPVFGGYGQLWYLLIIIPAYMLYRYYLKDLENHSKIIEEFKIETKRQRLISSIWVIMYFVGSIGLFILTLWLREKIRGY
;
A
#
# COMPACT_ATOMS: atom_id res chain seq x y z
N MET A 1 -10.04 12.45 2.71
CA MET A 1 -9.33 11.92 1.52
C MET A 1 -8.03 12.64 1.14
N ARG A 2 -7.75 13.85 1.67
CA ARG A 2 -6.53 14.61 1.30
C ARG A 2 -5.22 13.86 1.57
N VAL A 3 -5.14 13.13 2.70
CA VAL A 3 -3.99 12.29 3.06
C VAL A 3 -3.70 11.21 2.01
N LEU A 4 -4.72 10.49 1.51
CA LEU A 4 -4.52 9.47 0.46
C LEU A 4 -4.00 10.07 -0.86
N ARG A 5 -4.55 11.21 -1.27
CA ARG A 5 -4.04 11.96 -2.43
C ARG A 5 -2.59 12.39 -2.21
N TYR A 6 -2.27 12.71 -0.96
CA TYR A 6 -0.92 13.06 -0.53
C TYR A 6 0.08 11.90 -0.73
N TYR A 7 -0.28 10.70 -0.24
CA TYR A 7 0.52 9.49 -0.43
C TYR A 7 0.78 9.23 -1.91
N TYR A 8 -0.29 9.26 -2.69
CA TYR A 8 -0.22 9.06 -4.12
C TYR A 8 0.73 10.06 -4.80
N TYR A 9 0.57 11.36 -4.53
CA TYR A 9 1.39 12.41 -5.12
C TYR A 9 2.88 12.20 -4.84
N ARG A 10 3.25 11.89 -3.59
CA ARG A 10 4.65 11.69 -3.20
C ARG A 10 5.26 10.46 -3.84
N LEU A 11 4.54 9.35 -3.85
CA LEU A 11 4.99 8.13 -4.51
C LEU A 11 5.14 8.33 -6.01
N TYR A 12 4.14 8.94 -6.64
CA TYR A 12 4.20 9.24 -8.07
C TYR A 12 5.35 10.18 -8.42
N SER A 13 5.55 11.25 -7.64
CA SER A 13 6.64 12.20 -7.86
C SER A 13 8.02 11.58 -7.65
N TYR A 14 8.13 10.59 -6.75
CA TYR A 14 9.37 9.84 -6.56
C TYR A 14 9.69 8.99 -7.80
N PHE A 15 8.72 8.22 -8.29
CA PHE A 15 8.90 7.36 -9.46
C PHE A 15 8.97 8.16 -10.78
N SER A 16 8.31 9.32 -10.89
CA SER A 16 8.35 10.14 -12.10
C SER A 16 9.75 10.65 -12.46
N ASN A 17 10.69 10.64 -11.50
CA ASN A 17 12.06 11.10 -11.72
C ASN A 17 13.04 9.99 -12.13
N GLY A 18 12.63 8.71 -12.13
CA GLY A 18 13.55 7.59 -12.36
C GLY A 18 12.97 6.35 -13.05
N ASP A 19 11.64 6.17 -13.07
CA ASP A 19 11.00 5.01 -13.67
C ASP A 19 10.47 5.27 -15.09
N ALA A 20 10.56 4.24 -15.93
CA ALA A 20 9.98 4.23 -17.28
C ALA A 20 8.44 4.27 -17.27
N ILE A 21 7.79 3.71 -16.22
CA ILE A 21 6.32 3.64 -16.11
C ILE A 21 5.88 4.04 -14.67
N PRO A 22 5.99 5.33 -14.30
CA PRO A 22 5.82 5.78 -12.92
C PRO A 22 4.41 5.50 -12.35
N PHE A 23 3.39 5.49 -13.21
CA PHE A 23 2.02 5.16 -12.83
C PHE A 23 1.86 3.70 -12.36
N PHE A 24 2.53 2.77 -13.03
CA PHE A 24 2.48 1.35 -12.69
C PHE A 24 3.28 1.05 -11.44
N SER A 25 4.48 1.64 -11.30
CA SER A 25 5.29 1.53 -10.08
C SER A 25 4.56 2.06 -8.86
N THR A 26 3.90 3.23 -8.99
CA THR A 26 3.10 3.82 -7.90
C THR A 26 1.95 2.88 -7.50
N PHE A 27 1.26 2.29 -8.47
CA PHE A 27 0.20 1.32 -8.20
C PHE A 27 0.74 0.08 -7.47
N LEU A 28 1.84 -0.51 -7.94
CA LEU A 28 2.42 -1.70 -7.32
C LEU A 28 2.80 -1.44 -5.86
N VAL A 29 3.46 -0.33 -5.57
CA VAL A 29 3.83 0.01 -4.19
C VAL A 29 2.61 0.19 -3.31
N ILE A 30 1.60 0.94 -3.77
CA ILE A 30 0.34 1.10 -3.01
C ILE A 30 -0.30 -0.26 -2.77
N MET A 31 -0.32 -1.14 -3.77
CA MET A 31 -0.96 -2.44 -3.69
C MET A 31 -0.24 -3.40 -2.73
N VAL A 32 1.10 -3.43 -2.75
CA VAL A 32 1.89 -4.23 -1.79
C VAL A 32 1.60 -3.77 -0.36
N PHE A 33 1.58 -2.47 -0.11
CA PHE A 33 1.28 -1.93 1.22
C PHE A 33 -0.16 -2.16 1.64
N ALA A 34 -1.11 -2.08 0.70
CA ALA A 34 -2.49 -2.45 0.96
C ALA A 34 -2.60 -3.94 1.33
N CYS A 35 -1.89 -4.83 0.64
CA CYS A 35 -1.85 -6.25 0.96
C CYS A 35 -1.26 -6.51 2.35
N PHE A 36 -0.12 -5.89 2.69
CA PHE A 36 0.47 -6.02 4.02
C PHE A 36 -0.50 -5.59 5.11
N ASN A 37 -1.09 -4.39 4.96
CA ASN A 37 -2.04 -3.88 5.94
C ASN A 37 -3.31 -4.74 6.05
N LEU A 38 -3.80 -5.27 4.93
CA LEU A 38 -4.96 -6.15 4.91
C LEU A 38 -4.66 -7.49 5.59
N VAL A 39 -3.50 -8.09 5.34
CA VAL A 39 -3.05 -9.31 6.03
C VAL A 39 -2.90 -9.05 7.54
N THR A 40 -2.24 -7.95 7.92
CA THR A 40 -2.10 -7.53 9.32
C THR A 40 -3.46 -7.38 10.00
N LEU A 41 -4.41 -6.69 9.35
CA LEU A 41 -5.75 -6.48 9.89
C LEU A 41 -6.52 -7.79 10.05
N ILE A 42 -6.49 -8.67 9.04
CA ILE A 42 -7.09 -10.00 9.14
C ILE A 42 -6.48 -10.74 10.34
N ASP A 43 -5.16 -10.76 10.47
CA ASP A 43 -4.51 -11.52 11.54
C ASP A 43 -4.83 -10.96 12.93
N ILE A 44 -4.86 -9.64 13.10
CA ILE A 44 -5.28 -8.96 14.33
C ILE A 44 -6.74 -9.29 14.67
N VAL A 45 -7.65 -9.18 13.69
CA VAL A 45 -9.09 -9.45 13.87
C VAL A 45 -9.32 -10.90 14.28
N PHE A 46 -8.73 -11.86 13.58
CA PHE A 46 -8.88 -13.28 13.90
C PHE A 46 -8.24 -13.66 15.24
N SER A 47 -7.08 -13.09 15.56
CA SER A 47 -6.39 -13.35 16.82
C SER A 47 -7.11 -12.75 18.04
N LEU A 48 -7.62 -11.52 17.94
CA LEU A 48 -8.31 -10.84 19.05
C LEU A 48 -9.77 -11.26 19.21
N ILE A 49 -10.53 -11.33 18.11
CA ILE A 49 -11.99 -11.55 18.16
C ILE A 49 -12.30 -13.04 18.22
N PHE A 50 -11.66 -13.83 17.36
CA PHE A 50 -12.00 -15.24 17.19
C PHE A 50 -11.08 -16.19 17.98
N ARG A 51 -9.97 -15.68 18.56
CA ARG A 51 -8.90 -16.48 19.19
C ARG A 51 -8.37 -17.59 18.28
N TYR A 52 -8.53 -17.44 16.97
CA TYR A 52 -8.04 -18.34 15.95
C TYR A 52 -6.87 -17.68 15.24
N THR A 53 -5.79 -18.41 15.04
CA THR A 53 -4.70 -17.91 14.19
C THR A 53 -4.93 -18.38 12.76
N VAL A 54 -5.02 -17.44 11.83
CA VAL A 54 -5.19 -17.77 10.41
C VAL A 54 -3.90 -18.40 9.91
N VAL A 55 -3.87 -19.66 9.50
CA VAL A 55 -2.71 -20.17 8.77
C VAL A 55 -2.79 -19.57 7.37
N LEU A 56 -1.89 -18.64 7.05
CA LEU A 56 -1.77 -18.15 5.69
C LEU A 56 -1.26 -19.33 4.86
N PRO A 57 -2.02 -19.78 3.85
CA PRO A 57 -1.57 -20.86 2.98
C PRO A 57 -0.26 -20.44 2.27
N VAL A 58 0.81 -21.19 2.50
CA VAL A 58 2.05 -21.08 1.74
C VAL A 58 1.80 -21.77 0.40
N PHE A 59 1.31 -21.03 -0.58
CA PHE A 59 0.98 -21.58 -1.89
C PHE A 59 2.23 -21.74 -2.77
N GLY A 60 2.60 -22.99 -3.07
CA GLY A 60 3.58 -23.32 -4.10
C GLY A 60 2.92 -23.71 -5.44
N GLY A 61 3.49 -23.26 -6.56
CA GLY A 61 3.12 -23.69 -7.93
C GLY A 61 2.23 -22.73 -8.73
N TYR A 62 1.64 -23.23 -9.84
CA TYR A 62 0.79 -22.47 -10.79
C TYR A 62 -0.44 -21.78 -10.18
N GLY A 63 -0.80 -22.16 -8.95
CA GLY A 63 -1.75 -21.44 -8.09
C GLY A 63 -1.25 -20.07 -7.62
N GLN A 64 -0.28 -19.44 -8.28
CA GLN A 64 0.11 -18.04 -8.10
C GLN A 64 -0.45 -17.13 -9.20
N LEU A 65 -0.95 -17.68 -10.31
CA LEU A 65 -1.49 -16.89 -11.42
C LEU A 65 -2.83 -16.23 -11.09
N TRP A 66 -3.57 -16.71 -10.08
CA TRP A 66 -4.84 -16.07 -9.68
C TRP A 66 -4.64 -14.66 -9.10
N TYR A 67 -3.46 -14.34 -8.56
CA TYR A 67 -3.16 -12.97 -8.16
C TYR A 67 -3.21 -12.01 -9.35
N LEU A 68 -2.84 -12.45 -10.55
CA LEU A 68 -2.94 -11.65 -11.77
C LEU A 68 -4.40 -11.33 -12.12
N LEU A 69 -5.34 -12.24 -11.82
CA LEU A 69 -6.78 -12.01 -12.02
C LEU A 69 -7.33 -10.91 -11.12
N ILE A 70 -6.65 -10.59 -10.01
CA ILE A 70 -7.04 -9.49 -9.11
C ILE A 70 -6.25 -8.22 -9.44
N ILE A 71 -4.94 -8.36 -9.68
CA ILE A 71 -4.03 -7.25 -9.94
C ILE A 71 -4.39 -6.52 -11.24
N ILE A 72 -4.71 -7.25 -12.32
CA ILE A 72 -4.99 -6.65 -13.63
C ILE A 72 -6.27 -5.79 -13.58
N PRO A 73 -7.44 -6.29 -13.10
CA PRO A 73 -8.62 -5.44 -12.95
C PRO A 73 -8.42 -4.30 -11.95
N ALA A 74 -7.70 -4.54 -10.85
CA ALA A 74 -7.39 -3.48 -9.88
C ALA A 74 -6.55 -2.36 -10.52
N TYR A 75 -5.57 -2.70 -11.36
CA TYR A 75 -4.79 -1.72 -12.10
C TYR A 75 -5.65 -0.96 -13.13
N MET A 76 -6.55 -1.64 -13.84
CA MET A 76 -7.47 -0.99 -14.77
C MET A 76 -8.38 0.01 -14.05
N LEU A 77 -8.96 -0.38 -12.91
CA LEU A 77 -9.77 0.52 -12.07
C LEU A 77 -8.95 1.70 -11.55
N TYR A 78 -7.73 1.45 -11.07
CA TYR A 78 -6.82 2.48 -10.61
C TYR A 78 -6.49 3.49 -11.70
N ARG A 79 -6.18 2.99 -12.90
CA ARG A 79 -5.89 3.81 -14.08
C ARG A 79 -7.12 4.62 -14.49
N TYR A 80 -8.29 3.99 -14.57
CA TYR A 80 -9.54 4.69 -14.89
C TYR A 80 -9.82 5.82 -13.90
N TYR A 81 -9.73 5.52 -12.60
CA TYR A 81 -10.01 6.50 -11.56
C TYR A 81 -9.03 7.68 -11.53
N LEU A 82 -7.75 7.45 -11.82
CA LEU A 82 -6.74 8.52 -11.77
C LEU A 82 -6.56 9.24 -13.10
N LYS A 83 -6.54 8.51 -14.21
CA LYS A 83 -6.26 9.05 -15.53
C LYS A 83 -7.53 9.52 -16.23
N ASP A 84 -8.57 8.68 -16.28
CA ASP A 84 -9.75 8.96 -17.09
C ASP A 84 -10.74 9.92 -16.39
N LEU A 85 -10.71 9.98 -15.05
CA LEU A 85 -11.45 10.99 -14.28
C LEU A 85 -10.64 12.27 -13.97
N GLU A 86 -9.46 12.43 -14.60
CA GLU A 86 -8.54 13.57 -14.42
C GLU A 86 -8.13 13.85 -12.96
N ASN A 87 -8.34 12.89 -12.06
CA ASN A 87 -7.97 13.04 -10.65
C ASN A 87 -6.47 13.17 -10.47
N HIS A 88 -5.67 12.55 -11.35
CA HIS A 88 -4.24 12.73 -11.38
C HIS A 88 -3.85 14.20 -11.52
N SER A 89 -4.33 14.87 -12.57
CA SER A 89 -4.03 16.28 -12.85
C SER A 89 -4.42 17.17 -11.67
N LYS A 90 -5.61 16.95 -11.11
CA LYS A 90 -6.10 17.68 -9.92
C LYS A 90 -5.18 17.48 -8.70
N ILE A 91 -4.70 16.27 -8.47
CA ILE A 91 -3.78 15.96 -7.37
C ILE A 91 -2.41 16.60 -7.59
N ILE A 92 -1.87 16.53 -8.82
CA ILE A 92 -0.60 17.17 -9.15
C ILE A 92 -0.69 18.69 -8.93
N GLU A 93 -1.73 19.35 -9.44
CA GLU A 93 -1.93 20.80 -9.27
C GLU A 93 -2.09 21.20 -7.80
N GLU A 94 -2.86 20.42 -7.02
CA GLU A 94 -3.08 20.67 -5.59
C GLU A 94 -1.75 20.73 -4.80
N PHE A 95 -0.80 19.84 -5.12
CA PHE A 95 0.44 19.70 -4.34
C PHE A 95 1.70 20.26 -5.03
N LYS A 96 1.59 20.78 -6.26
CA LYS A 96 2.70 21.44 -6.96
C LYS A 96 3.10 22.77 -6.31
N ILE A 97 2.15 23.48 -5.71
CA ILE A 97 2.33 24.83 -5.14
C ILE A 97 2.83 24.77 -3.68
N GLU A 98 3.12 23.58 -3.15
CA GLU A 98 3.51 23.43 -1.75
C GLU A 98 4.85 24.07 -1.38
N THR A 99 4.87 24.70 -0.21
CA THR A 99 6.08 25.25 0.40
C THR A 99 7.06 24.14 0.79
N LYS A 100 8.36 24.47 0.89
CA LYS A 100 9.41 23.53 1.33
C LYS A 100 9.09 22.86 2.68
N ARG A 101 8.47 23.59 3.61
CA ARG A 101 8.08 23.07 4.92
C ARG A 101 6.95 22.05 4.83
N GLN A 102 5.90 22.34 4.06
CA GLN A 102 4.81 21.38 3.82
C GLN A 102 5.32 20.12 3.13
N ARG A 103 6.23 20.29 2.17
CA ARG A 103 6.90 19.17 1.50
C ARG A 103 7.60 18.26 2.48
N LEU A 104 8.39 18.81 3.40
CA LEU A 104 9.15 18.02 4.36
C LEU A 104 8.25 17.28 5.36
N ILE A 105 7.28 17.99 5.96
CA ILE A 105 6.30 17.39 6.88
C ILE A 105 5.60 16.21 6.23
N SER A 106 5.24 16.35 4.96
CA SER A 106 4.51 15.32 4.28
C SER A 106 5.31 14.10 3.86
N SER A 107 6.57 14.29 3.47
CA SER A 107 7.46 13.17 3.21
C SER A 107 7.66 12.37 4.48
N ILE A 108 7.76 13.05 5.64
CA ILE A 108 7.80 12.38 6.95
C ILE A 108 6.53 11.57 7.19
N TRP A 109 5.34 12.12 6.95
CA TRP A 109 4.10 11.36 7.07
C TRP A 109 4.14 10.11 6.22
N VAL A 110 4.52 10.24 4.94
CA VAL A 110 4.60 9.11 4.02
C VAL A 110 5.54 8.04 4.57
N ILE A 111 6.77 8.42 4.91
CA ILE A 111 7.77 7.51 5.50
C ILE A 111 7.23 6.85 6.77
N MET A 112 6.60 7.61 7.67
CA MET A 112 6.03 7.07 8.91
C MET A 112 4.98 6.00 8.66
N TYR A 113 4.14 6.13 7.64
CA TYR A 113 3.18 5.08 7.29
C TYR A 113 3.84 3.87 6.66
N PHE A 114 4.86 4.05 5.83
CA PHE A 114 5.65 2.95 5.29
C PHE A 114 6.31 2.15 6.42
N VAL A 115 7.05 2.83 7.29
CA VAL A 115 7.72 2.25 8.46
C VAL A 115 6.71 1.66 9.44
N GLY A 116 5.59 2.36 9.69
CA GLY A 116 4.53 1.90 10.59
C GLY A 116 3.81 0.67 10.06
N SER A 117 3.50 0.59 8.77
CA SER A 117 2.86 -0.57 8.14
C SER A 117 3.77 -1.80 8.22
N ILE A 118 5.07 -1.63 7.90
CA ILE A 118 6.06 -2.70 8.02
C ILE A 118 6.23 -3.13 9.48
N GLY A 119 6.38 -2.17 10.40
CA GLY A 119 6.54 -2.42 11.82
C GLY A 119 5.35 -3.15 12.42
N LEU A 120 4.13 -2.75 12.08
CA LEU A 120 2.90 -3.44 12.49
C LEU A 120 2.81 -4.85 11.92
N PHE A 121 3.16 -5.04 10.65
CA PHE A 121 3.19 -6.35 10.03
C PHE A 121 4.18 -7.29 10.75
N ILE A 122 5.42 -6.83 10.98
CA ILE A 122 6.45 -7.59 11.71
C ILE A 122 6.01 -7.87 13.15
N LEU A 123 5.47 -6.88 13.86
CA LEU A 123 4.95 -7.05 15.22
C LEU A 123 3.85 -8.12 15.28
N THR A 124 2.96 -8.11 14.29
CA THR A 124 1.86 -9.07 14.19
C THR A 124 2.37 -10.48 13.91
N LEU A 125 3.35 -10.62 13.03
CA LEU A 125 4.04 -11.89 12.80
C LEU A 125 4.76 -12.40 14.05
N TRP A 126 5.48 -11.52 14.76
CA TRP A 126 6.17 -11.89 16.00
C TRP A 126 5.20 -12.31 17.11
N LEU A 127 4.08 -11.58 17.28
CA LEU A 127 3.02 -11.97 18.21
C LEU A 127 2.43 -13.34 17.87
N ARG A 128 2.23 -13.61 16.57
CA ARG A 128 1.76 -14.91 16.09
C ARG A 128 2.77 -16.02 16.42
N GLU A 129 4.06 -15.82 16.21
CA GLU A 129 5.10 -16.81 16.58
C GLU A 129 5.09 -17.08 18.08
N LYS A 130 5.06 -16.03 18.91
CA LYS A 130 5.03 -16.15 20.37
C LYS A 130 3.78 -16.88 20.89
N ILE A 131 2.62 -16.69 20.26
CA ILE A 131 1.38 -17.38 20.62
C ILE A 131 1.38 -18.85 20.16
N ARG A 132 2.06 -19.16 19.04
CA ARG A 132 2.12 -20.53 18.48
C ARG A 132 3.15 -21.44 19.13
N GLY A 133 4.05 -20.91 19.97
CA GLY A 133 4.98 -21.72 20.78
C GLY A 133 6.02 -22.50 19.97
N TYR A 134 6.56 -21.88 18.92
CA TYR A 134 7.81 -22.32 18.30
C TYR A 134 9.00 -21.58 18.90
#